data_AF-A0A842J0T6-F1
#
_entry.id   AF-A0A842J0T6-F1
#
_cell.length_a   1.000
_cell.length_b   1.000
_cell.length_c   1.000
_cell.angle_alpha   90.00
_cell.angle_beta   90.00
_cell.angle_gamma   90.00
#
_symmetry.space_group_name_H-M   'P 1'
#
loop_
_entity.id
_entity.type
_entity.pdbx_description
1 polymer ?
#
loop_
_entity_poly.entity_id
_entity_poly.type
_entity_poly.pdbx_seq_one_letter_code
_entity_poly.pdbx_strand_id
1 'polypeptide(L)'
;MINKVSTTIKKEIRKRFEYGEDLKELAYEFRLSYGTLRNISSKEKWVKGINSSLLYLKEVEKDIESHLEEKEEIKGHYKNLHKSTLAYLIELERKKERPTNKGREDALKTRIATHRDGYRFAKELYSIMSPEEEIDYKIKLVRYEAYKEQILSDEKERVIKLDEDLVDLKLKKIELKTKEKKAKAYGVVVDE
;
A
#
# COMPACT_ATOMS: atom_id res chain seq x y z
N MET A 1 23.96 42.31 -7.83
CA MET A 1 23.97 41.04 -8.57
C MET A 1 22.67 40.31 -8.31
N ILE A 2 21.84 40.07 -9.33
CA ILE A 2 20.62 39.26 -9.21
C ILE A 2 21.08 37.81 -9.40
N ASN A 3 21.31 37.08 -8.30
CA ASN A 3 21.52 35.64 -8.37
C ASN A 3 20.21 35.00 -8.85
N LYS A 4 20.17 34.60 -10.12
CA LYS A 4 19.05 33.87 -10.72
C LYS A 4 18.94 32.53 -9.99
N VAL A 5 17.91 32.37 -9.16
CA VAL A 5 17.58 31.08 -8.54
C VAL A 5 17.28 30.08 -9.66
N SER A 6 17.94 28.92 -9.65
CA SER A 6 17.71 27.91 -10.67
C SER A 6 16.26 27.42 -10.64
N THR A 7 15.72 27.03 -11.79
CA THR A 7 14.34 26.52 -11.91
C THR A 7 14.11 25.29 -11.04
N THR A 8 15.12 24.43 -10.86
CA THR A 8 15.07 23.25 -10.00
C THR A 8 14.96 23.63 -8.52
N ILE A 9 15.83 24.54 -8.05
CA ILE A 9 15.80 25.03 -6.66
C ILE A 9 14.47 25.75 -6.40
N LYS A 10 13.99 26.53 -7.36
CA LYS A 10 12.72 27.23 -7.25
C LYS A 10 11.52 26.29 -7.18
N LYS A 11 11.51 25.19 -7.95
CA LYS A 11 10.49 24.14 -7.86
C LYS A 11 10.52 23.47 -6.49
N GLU A 12 11.71 23.17 -5.97
CA GLU A 12 11.87 22.53 -4.67
C GLU A 12 11.42 23.43 -3.51
N ILE A 13 11.80 24.71 -3.52
CA ILE A 13 11.35 25.69 -2.53
C ILE A 13 9.84 25.90 -2.62
N ARG A 14 9.30 25.99 -3.84
CA ARG A 14 7.85 26.10 -4.04
C ARG A 14 7.13 24.89 -3.45
N LYS A 15 7.61 23.69 -3.77
CA LYS A 15 7.11 22.42 -3.25
C LYS A 15 7.04 22.50 -1.71
N ARG A 16 8.17 22.74 -1.04
CA ARG A 16 8.25 22.84 0.43
C ARG A 16 7.41 23.97 1.05
N PHE A 17 7.33 25.12 0.41
CA PHE A 17 6.46 26.22 0.88
C PHE A 17 4.97 25.89 0.76
N GLU A 18 4.57 25.28 -0.36
CA GLU A 18 3.23 24.73 -0.55
C GLU A 18 2.95 23.57 0.42
N TYR A 19 3.99 23.01 1.04
CA TYR A 19 3.92 21.95 2.07
C TYR A 19 3.81 22.50 3.49
N GLY A 20 3.85 23.82 3.65
CA GLY A 20 3.62 24.50 4.92
C GLY A 20 4.88 25.00 5.62
N GLU A 21 6.08 24.73 5.08
CA GLU A 21 7.33 25.31 5.60
C GLU A 21 7.32 26.84 5.47
N ASP A 22 7.99 27.54 6.39
CA ASP A 22 8.02 29.00 6.34
C ASP A 22 9.02 29.51 5.29
N LEU A 23 8.62 30.56 4.55
CA LEU A 23 9.51 31.22 3.58
C LEU A 23 10.80 31.73 4.24
N LYS A 24 10.80 32.07 5.53
CA LYS A 24 12.01 32.49 6.25
C LYS A 24 12.98 31.33 6.46
N GLU A 25 12.48 30.15 6.81
CA GLU A 25 13.29 28.94 7.01
C GLU A 25 13.87 28.47 5.68
N LEU A 26 13.03 28.41 4.63
CA LEU A 26 13.46 28.09 3.27
C LEU A 26 14.48 29.10 2.73
N ALA A 27 14.34 30.40 3.04
CA ALA A 27 15.32 31.40 2.65
C ALA A 27 16.68 31.16 3.32
N TYR A 28 16.68 30.75 4.59
CA TYR A 28 17.89 30.41 5.33
C TYR A 28 18.56 29.14 4.77
N GLU A 29 17.80 28.06 4.61
CA GLU A 29 18.31 26.75 4.15
C GLU A 29 18.92 26.83 2.75
N PHE A 30 18.24 27.52 1.82
CA PHE A 30 18.71 27.67 0.45
C PHE A 30 19.67 28.85 0.25
N ARG A 31 20.08 29.54 1.33
CA ARG A 31 20.97 30.72 1.31
C ARG A 31 20.49 31.81 0.35
N LEU A 32 19.18 32.06 0.36
CA LEU A 32 18.53 33.07 -0.46
C LEU A 32 18.06 34.24 0.41
N SER A 33 18.00 35.44 -0.17
CA SER A 33 17.37 36.56 0.52
C SER A 33 15.86 36.31 0.63
N TYR A 34 15.32 36.46 1.84
CA TYR A 34 13.88 36.37 2.10
C TYR A 34 13.08 37.31 1.20
N GLY A 35 13.58 38.52 0.94
CA GLY A 35 12.94 39.48 0.04
C GLY A 35 12.85 38.97 -1.41
N THR A 36 13.87 38.27 -1.87
CA THR A 36 13.87 37.61 -3.19
C THR A 36 12.84 36.47 -3.23
N LEU A 37 12.79 35.64 -2.20
CA LEU A 37 11.86 34.51 -2.11
C LEU A 37 10.39 34.98 -2.04
N ARG A 38 10.13 36.03 -1.24
CA ARG A 38 8.81 36.67 -1.12
C ARG A 38 8.33 37.30 -2.42
N ASN A 39 9.23 37.95 -3.17
CA ASN A 39 8.89 38.50 -4.47
C ASN A 39 8.57 37.40 -5.49
N ILE A 40 9.31 36.30 -5.45
CA ILE A 40 9.05 35.13 -6.31
C ILE A 40 7.70 34.49 -5.96
N SER A 41 7.46 34.20 -4.68
CA SER A 41 6.23 33.55 -4.22
C SER A 41 5.00 34.40 -4.53
N SER A 42 5.09 35.72 -4.35
CA SER A 42 4.01 36.66 -4.68
C SER A 42 3.76 36.76 -6.19
N LYS A 43 4.82 36.84 -7.01
CA LYS A 43 4.70 36.95 -8.48
C LYS A 43 4.09 35.69 -9.10
N GLU A 44 4.39 34.54 -8.52
CA GLU A 44 3.91 33.24 -9.00
C GLU A 44 2.71 32.69 -8.22
N LYS A 45 2.17 33.46 -7.28
CA LYS A 45 0.98 33.12 -6.49
C LYS A 45 1.11 31.78 -5.76
N TRP A 46 2.25 31.53 -5.11
CA TRP A 46 2.42 30.33 -4.30
C TRP A 46 1.47 30.36 -3.10
N VAL A 47 0.87 29.22 -2.79
CA VAL A 47 -0.12 29.08 -1.69
C VAL A 47 0.52 28.28 -0.56
N LYS A 48 0.65 28.87 0.64
CA LYS A 48 1.18 28.12 1.79
C LYS A 48 0.22 26.99 2.16
N GLY A 49 0.74 25.77 2.29
CA GLY A 49 -0.03 24.63 2.79
C GLY A 49 -0.48 24.87 4.23
N ILE A 50 -1.77 24.74 4.52
CA ILE A 50 -2.35 24.97 5.85
C ILE A 50 -2.15 23.75 6.78
N ASN A 51 -1.93 22.55 6.21
CA ASN A 51 -1.76 21.31 6.96
C ASN A 51 -0.63 20.49 6.33
N SER A 52 0.61 20.75 6.75
CA SER A 52 1.79 19.94 6.41
C SER A 52 1.54 18.45 6.66
N SER A 53 0.76 18.11 7.69
CA SER A 53 0.32 16.74 8.00
C SER A 53 -0.53 16.11 6.90
N LEU A 54 -1.46 16.83 6.29
CA LEU A 54 -2.32 16.29 5.21
C LEU A 54 -1.50 16.02 3.95
N LEU A 55 -0.47 16.82 3.71
CA LEU A 55 0.39 16.66 2.55
C LEU A 55 1.47 15.60 2.74
N TYR A 56 2.03 15.49 3.95
CA TYR A 56 2.85 14.34 4.35
C TYR A 56 2.09 13.03 4.18
N LEU A 57 0.81 12.98 4.59
CA LEU A 57 -0.05 11.81 4.37
C LEU A 57 -0.19 11.47 2.89
N LYS A 58 -0.28 12.46 1.98
CA LYS A 58 -0.34 12.22 0.54
C LYS A 58 0.98 11.73 -0.06
N GLU A 59 2.13 12.21 0.41
CA GLU A 59 3.42 11.68 -0.03
C GLU A 59 3.62 10.25 0.46
N VAL A 60 3.28 9.97 1.73
CA VAL A 60 3.30 8.62 2.29
C VAL A 60 2.35 7.69 1.53
N GLU A 61 1.13 8.15 1.20
CA GLU A 61 0.17 7.38 0.39
C GLU A 61 0.74 7.05 -0.99
N LYS A 62 1.34 8.04 -1.67
CA LYS A 62 1.98 7.84 -2.97
C LYS A 62 3.16 6.87 -2.91
N ASP A 63 3.98 6.96 -1.86
CA ASP A 63 5.11 6.05 -1.66
C ASP A 63 4.61 4.62 -1.39
N ILE A 64 3.53 4.48 -0.61
CA ILE A 64 2.86 3.18 -0.38
C ILE A 64 2.33 2.62 -1.71
N GLU A 65 1.62 3.41 -2.52
CA GLU A 65 1.11 3.00 -3.82
C GLU A 65 2.24 2.53 -4.74
N SER A 66 3.32 3.30 -4.85
CA SER A 66 4.49 2.93 -5.64
C SER A 66 5.12 1.61 -5.19
N HIS A 67 5.22 1.39 -3.87
CA HIS A 67 5.72 0.13 -3.33
C HIS A 67 4.77 -1.04 -3.57
N LEU A 68 3.45 -0.82 -3.60
CA LEU A 68 2.47 -1.84 -3.93
C LEU A 68 2.53 -2.22 -5.41
N GLU A 69 2.70 -1.24 -6.30
CA GLU A 69 2.89 -1.47 -7.74
C GLU A 69 4.15 -2.30 -8.01
N GLU A 70 5.29 -1.93 -7.39
CA GLU A 70 6.55 -2.67 -7.51
C GLU A 70 6.39 -4.14 -7.06
N LYS A 71 5.69 -4.37 -5.94
CA LYS A 71 5.40 -5.73 -5.44
C LYS A 71 4.59 -6.55 -6.44
N GLU A 72 3.55 -5.97 -7.02
CA GLU A 72 2.71 -6.67 -8.01
C GLU A 72 3.45 -6.91 -9.33
N GLU A 73 4.33 -5.99 -9.76
CA GLU A 73 5.20 -6.19 -10.92
C GLU A 73 6.14 -7.39 -10.71
N ILE A 74 6.81 -7.46 -9.56
CA ILE A 74 7.71 -8.58 -9.22
C ILE A 74 6.95 -9.90 -9.17
N LYS A 75 5.77 -9.92 -8.54
CA LYS A 75 4.87 -11.09 -8.52
C LYS A 75 4.47 -11.51 -9.94
N GLY A 76 4.19 -10.55 -10.82
CA GLY A 76 3.93 -10.77 -12.24
C GLY A 76 5.11 -11.38 -12.98
N HIS A 77 6.33 -10.90 -12.73
CA HIS A 77 7.56 -11.41 -13.32
C HIS A 77 7.75 -12.91 -13.03
N TYR A 78 7.64 -13.31 -11.75
CA TYR A 78 7.78 -14.72 -11.36
C TYR A 78 6.65 -15.61 -11.90
N LYS A 79 5.41 -15.10 -11.96
CA LYS A 79 4.30 -15.82 -12.62
C LYS A 79 4.62 -16.10 -14.10
N ASN A 80 5.21 -15.14 -14.81
CA ASN A 80 5.56 -15.30 -16.21
C ASN A 80 6.73 -16.27 -16.42
N LEU A 81 7.77 -16.20 -15.57
CA LEU A 81 8.87 -17.18 -15.57
C LEU A 81 8.36 -18.60 -15.33
N HIS A 82 7.44 -18.78 -14.38
CA HIS A 82 6.80 -20.06 -14.12
C HIS A 82 6.00 -20.56 -15.33
N LYS A 83 5.13 -19.71 -15.91
CA LYS A 83 4.36 -20.06 -17.13
C LYS A 83 5.27 -20.45 -18.29
N SER A 84 6.35 -19.72 -18.53
CA SER A 84 7.35 -20.03 -19.57
C SER A 84 8.00 -21.39 -19.33
N THR A 85 8.36 -21.68 -18.09
CA THR A 85 8.97 -22.96 -17.71
C THR A 85 7.98 -24.11 -17.89
N LEU A 86 6.72 -23.93 -17.47
CA LEU A 86 5.67 -24.92 -17.65
C LEU A 86 5.35 -25.19 -19.13
N ALA A 87 5.24 -24.13 -19.94
CA ALA A 87 5.01 -24.25 -21.38
C ALA A 87 6.12 -25.07 -22.06
N TYR A 88 7.37 -24.83 -21.67
CA TYR A 88 8.51 -25.61 -22.16
C TYR A 88 8.42 -27.09 -21.76
N LEU A 89 8.04 -27.39 -20.52
CA LEU A 89 7.84 -28.77 -20.06
C LEU A 89 6.71 -29.48 -20.81
N ILE A 90 5.59 -28.79 -21.04
CA ILE A 90 4.45 -29.31 -21.82
C ILE A 90 4.86 -29.59 -23.27
N GLU A 91 5.65 -28.71 -23.90
CA GLU A 91 6.19 -28.92 -25.24
C GLU A 91 7.08 -30.19 -25.32
N LEU A 92 7.96 -30.38 -24.35
CA LEU A 92 8.81 -31.57 -24.27
C LEU A 92 7.98 -32.84 -24.11
N GLU A 93 6.95 -32.81 -23.26
CA GLU A 93 6.04 -33.93 -23.05
C GLU A 93 5.22 -34.26 -24.32
N ARG A 94 4.69 -33.23 -24.99
CA ARG A 94 3.96 -33.38 -26.27
C ARG A 94 4.82 -34.02 -27.35
N LYS A 95 6.09 -33.63 -27.45
CA LYS A 95 7.05 -34.20 -28.40
C LYS A 95 7.59 -35.57 -27.97
N LYS A 96 7.27 -36.02 -26.75
CA LYS A 96 7.88 -37.19 -26.08
C LYS A 96 9.42 -37.13 -26.08
N GLU A 97 9.97 -35.93 -26.17
CA GLU A 97 11.40 -35.67 -26.15
C GLU A 97 11.82 -35.50 -24.69
N ARG A 98 12.45 -36.53 -24.12
CA ARG A 98 13.19 -36.33 -22.87
C ARG A 98 14.49 -35.59 -23.20
N PRO A 99 15.00 -34.73 -22.30
CA PRO A 99 16.35 -34.18 -22.44
C PRO A 99 17.34 -35.35 -22.62
N THR A 100 17.90 -35.48 -23.83
CA THR A 100 18.70 -36.64 -24.23
C THR A 100 20.12 -36.62 -23.65
N ASN A 101 20.56 -35.50 -23.08
CA ASN A 101 21.89 -35.36 -22.49
C ASN A 101 21.79 -34.75 -21.09
N LYS A 102 22.55 -35.32 -20.15
CA LYS A 102 22.60 -34.95 -18.72
C LYS A 102 22.79 -33.45 -18.51
N GLY A 103 23.61 -32.78 -19.32
CA GLY A 103 23.83 -31.33 -19.22
C GLY A 103 22.57 -30.47 -19.47
N ARG A 104 21.66 -30.92 -20.35
CA ARG A 104 20.39 -30.21 -20.60
C ARG A 104 19.38 -30.43 -19.48
N GLU A 105 19.38 -31.64 -18.90
CA GLU A 105 18.54 -31.95 -17.74
C GLU A 105 19.00 -31.17 -16.50
N ASP A 106 20.31 -31.11 -16.26
CA ASP A 106 20.89 -30.35 -15.16
C ASP A 106 20.64 -28.85 -15.33
N ALA A 107 20.82 -28.29 -16.54
CA ALA A 107 20.50 -26.89 -16.80
C ALA A 107 19.02 -26.55 -16.54
N LEU A 108 18.09 -27.45 -16.88
CA LEU A 108 16.66 -27.28 -16.62
C LEU A 108 16.36 -27.33 -15.11
N LYS A 109 16.95 -28.30 -14.39
CA LYS A 109 16.84 -28.39 -12.92
C LYS A 109 17.38 -27.16 -12.24
N THR A 110 18.56 -26.68 -12.65
CA THR A 110 19.17 -25.46 -12.13
C THR A 110 18.26 -24.26 -12.39
N ARG A 111 17.73 -24.09 -13.61
CA ARG A 111 16.81 -23.00 -13.94
C ARG A 111 15.57 -23.01 -13.04
N ILE A 112 14.95 -24.17 -12.83
CA ILE A 112 13.78 -24.30 -11.94
C ILE A 112 14.15 -23.97 -10.49
N ALA A 113 15.29 -24.47 -10.00
CA ALA A 113 15.78 -24.20 -8.65
C ALA A 113 16.08 -22.71 -8.44
N THR A 114 16.79 -22.07 -9.38
CA THR A 114 17.10 -20.63 -9.35
C THR A 114 15.82 -19.78 -9.34
N HIS A 115 14.80 -20.13 -10.13
CA HIS A 115 13.52 -19.41 -10.10
C HIS A 115 12.82 -19.52 -8.75
N ARG A 116 12.82 -20.72 -8.17
CA ARG A 116 12.23 -20.97 -6.85
C ARG A 116 12.97 -20.18 -5.76
N ASP A 117 14.29 -20.24 -5.76
CA ASP A 117 15.11 -19.54 -4.76
C ASP A 117 15.04 -18.03 -4.91
N GLY A 118 15.03 -17.53 -6.16
CA GLY A 118 14.80 -16.11 -6.47
C GLY A 118 13.43 -15.63 -5.99
N TYR A 119 12.38 -16.42 -6.22
CA TYR A 119 11.05 -16.10 -5.70
C TYR A 119 11.00 -16.08 -4.18
N ARG A 120 11.64 -17.04 -3.49
CA ARG A 120 11.70 -17.05 -2.01
C ARG A 120 12.41 -15.81 -1.49
N PHE A 121 13.56 -15.45 -2.08
CA PHE A 121 14.29 -14.25 -1.70
C PHE A 121 13.48 -12.97 -1.95
N ALA A 122 12.81 -12.86 -3.09
CA ALA A 122 11.92 -11.74 -3.39
C ALA A 122 10.72 -11.69 -2.43
N LYS A 123 10.18 -12.84 -2.03
CA LYS A 123 9.10 -12.94 -1.05
C LYS A 123 9.51 -12.31 0.29
N GLU A 124 10.73 -12.58 0.74
CA GLU A 124 11.30 -12.01 1.97
C GLU A 124 11.61 -10.53 1.83
N LEU A 125 12.29 -10.13 0.74
CA LEU A 125 12.72 -8.75 0.52
C LEU A 125 11.54 -7.77 0.35
N TYR A 126 10.50 -8.20 -0.35
CA TYR A 126 9.34 -7.37 -0.68
C TYR A 126 8.10 -7.68 0.16
N SER A 127 8.22 -8.59 1.13
CA SER A 127 7.10 -9.07 1.96
C SER A 127 5.89 -9.50 1.13
N ILE A 128 6.12 -10.23 0.03
CA ILE A 128 5.04 -10.69 -0.85
C ILE A 128 4.30 -11.82 -0.14
N MET A 129 2.99 -11.69 0.04
CA MET A 129 2.16 -12.72 0.68
C MET A 129 1.48 -13.61 -0.36
N SER A 130 1.27 -14.88 -0.01
CA SER A 130 0.32 -15.73 -0.70
C SER A 130 -1.13 -15.26 -0.42
N PRO A 131 -2.11 -15.64 -1.25
CA PRO A 131 -3.51 -15.30 -0.98
C PRO A 131 -4.01 -15.75 0.40
N GLU A 132 -3.54 -16.91 0.86
CA GLU A 132 -3.88 -17.46 2.18
C GLU A 132 -3.24 -16.62 3.31
N GLU A 133 -1.98 -16.22 3.14
CA GLU A 133 -1.26 -15.35 4.07
C GLU A 133 -1.91 -13.95 4.13
N GLU A 134 -2.37 -13.40 3.00
CA GLU A 134 -3.08 -12.11 2.96
C GLU A 134 -4.41 -12.18 3.74
N ILE A 135 -5.16 -13.28 3.60
CA ILE A 135 -6.43 -13.47 4.32
C ILE A 135 -6.17 -13.58 5.82
N ASP A 136 -5.20 -14.40 6.24
CA ASP A 136 -4.83 -14.55 7.65
C ASP A 136 -4.34 -13.22 8.24
N TYR A 137 -3.52 -12.47 7.51
CA TYR A 137 -3.06 -11.15 7.93
C TYR A 137 -4.22 -10.16 8.10
N LYS A 138 -5.18 -10.12 7.17
CA LYS A 138 -6.39 -9.28 7.29
C LYS A 138 -7.24 -9.65 8.50
N ILE A 139 -7.44 -10.94 8.77
CA ILE A 139 -8.16 -11.41 9.95
C ILE A 139 -7.44 -10.96 11.23
N LYS A 140 -6.11 -11.10 11.28
CA LYS A 140 -5.29 -10.66 12.40
C LYS A 140 -5.37 -9.14 12.61
N LEU A 141 -5.32 -8.35 11.55
CA LEU A 141 -5.48 -6.90 11.61
C LEU A 141 -6.85 -6.49 12.18
N VAL A 142 -7.94 -7.07 11.66
CA VAL A 142 -9.30 -6.78 12.17
C VAL A 142 -9.42 -7.14 13.65
N ARG A 143 -8.88 -8.28 14.07
CA ARG A 143 -8.84 -8.67 15.49
C ARG A 143 -8.05 -7.66 16.32
N TYR A 144 -6.86 -7.25 15.84
CA TYR A 144 -6.04 -6.26 16.51
C TYR A 144 -6.74 -4.90 16.64
N GLU A 145 -7.41 -4.43 15.58
CA GLU A 145 -8.19 -3.19 15.61
C GLU A 145 -9.34 -3.29 16.62
N ALA A 146 -10.07 -4.41 16.64
CA ALA A 146 -11.13 -4.65 17.62
C ALA A 146 -10.58 -4.65 19.06
N TYR A 147 -9.43 -5.29 19.31
CA TYR A 147 -8.78 -5.25 20.62
C TYR A 147 -8.28 -3.85 21.00
N LYS A 148 -7.72 -3.11 20.04
CA LYS A 148 -7.28 -1.73 20.25
C LYS A 148 -8.47 -0.82 20.59
N GLU A 149 -9.59 -0.98 19.90
CA GLU A 149 -10.83 -0.27 20.21
C GLU A 149 -11.35 -0.61 21.60
N GLN A 150 -11.31 -1.88 22.01
CA GLN A 150 -11.67 -2.30 23.38
C GLN A 150 -10.78 -1.65 24.45
N ILE A 151 -9.46 -1.64 24.25
CA ILE A 151 -8.54 -1.00 25.20
C ILE A 151 -8.78 0.52 25.27
N LEU A 152 -9.01 1.16 24.12
CA LEU A 152 -9.30 2.60 24.06
C LEU A 152 -10.70 2.95 24.60
N SER A 153 -11.67 2.02 24.51
CA SER A 153 -12.97 2.17 25.17
C SER A 153 -12.86 1.96 26.67
N ASP A 154 -12.08 0.99 27.14
CA ASP A 154 -11.80 0.76 28.57
C ASP A 154 -11.07 1.98 29.20
N GLU A 155 -10.20 2.66 28.45
CA GLU A 155 -9.61 3.94 28.89
C GLU A 155 -10.65 5.09 28.96
N LYS A 156 -11.67 5.09 28.09
CA LYS A 156 -12.77 6.06 28.11
C LYS A 156 -13.87 5.73 29.13
N GLU A 157 -14.00 4.48 29.54
CA GLU A 157 -14.96 4.03 30.55
C GLU A 157 -14.62 4.50 31.97
N ARG A 158 -13.43 5.07 32.20
CA ARG A 158 -13.16 5.86 33.42
C ARG A 158 -13.89 7.21 33.46
N VAL A 159 -14.51 7.68 32.37
CA VAL A 159 -15.19 8.99 32.35
C VAL A 159 -16.61 8.99 31.74
N ILE A 160 -17.08 7.97 31.00
CA ILE A 160 -18.44 8.03 30.44
C ILE A 160 -19.15 6.68 30.61
N LYS A 161 -20.19 6.66 31.46
CA LYS A 161 -21.15 5.57 31.60
C LYS A 161 -21.79 5.29 30.23
N LEU A 162 -21.58 4.08 29.70
CA LEU A 162 -22.30 3.58 28.53
C LEU A 162 -23.74 3.21 28.93
N ASP A 163 -24.70 3.70 28.15
CA ASP A 163 -26.10 3.34 28.24
C ASP A 163 -26.30 2.01 27.47
N GLU A 164 -26.35 0.90 28.21
CA GLU A 164 -26.35 -0.49 27.70
C GLU A 164 -27.45 -0.75 26.65
N ASP A 165 -28.58 -0.06 26.76
CA ASP A 165 -29.74 -0.18 25.86
C ASP A 165 -29.41 0.21 24.40
N LEU A 166 -28.47 1.13 24.20
CA LEU A 166 -28.09 1.64 22.87
C LEU A 166 -27.21 0.65 22.10
N VAL A 167 -26.47 -0.20 22.83
CA VAL A 167 -25.60 -1.24 22.27
C VAL A 167 -26.44 -2.41 21.79
N ASP A 168 -27.40 -2.86 22.59
CA ASP A 168 -28.33 -3.94 22.23
C ASP A 168 -29.18 -3.62 20.99
N LEU A 169 -29.58 -2.36 20.84
CA LEU A 169 -30.37 -1.90 19.70
C LEU A 169 -29.56 -1.91 18.39
N LYS A 170 -28.25 -1.63 18.47
CA LYS A 170 -27.34 -1.70 17.31
C LYS A 170 -27.03 -3.14 16.93
N LEU A 171 -26.83 -4.03 17.90
CA LEU A 171 -26.62 -5.47 17.67
C LEU A 171 -27.82 -6.11 16.96
N LYS A 172 -29.04 -5.86 17.44
CA LYS A 172 -30.27 -6.34 16.77
C LYS A 172 -30.40 -5.87 15.32
N LYS A 173 -30.04 -4.61 15.02
CA LYS A 173 -30.07 -4.07 13.64
C LYS A 173 -29.07 -4.76 12.72
N ILE A 174 -27.90 -5.13 13.22
CA ILE A 174 -26.87 -5.82 12.45
C ILE A 174 -27.32 -7.27 12.15
N GLU A 175 -27.89 -7.96 13.14
CA GLU A 175 -28.40 -9.32 12.95
C GLU A 175 -29.52 -9.39 11.91
N LEU A 176 -30.47 -8.46 11.94
CA LEU A 176 -31.55 -8.35 10.96
C LEU A 176 -31.02 -8.15 9.54
N LYS A 177 -30.10 -7.19 9.33
CA LYS A 177 -29.46 -6.97 8.02
C LYS A 177 -28.71 -8.20 7.51
N THR A 178 -28.14 -8.99 8.43
CA THR A 178 -27.41 -10.20 8.09
C THR A 178 -28.35 -11.33 7.68
N LYS A 179 -29.50 -11.46 8.36
CA LYS A 179 -30.55 -12.41 7.99
C LYS A 179 -31.19 -12.05 6.64
N GLU A 180 -31.50 -10.77 6.40
CA GLU A 180 -32.03 -10.28 5.12
C GLU A 180 -31.07 -10.51 3.94
N LYS A 181 -29.77 -10.25 4.14
CA LYS A 181 -28.74 -10.53 3.13
C LYS A 181 -28.62 -12.02 2.84
N LYS A 182 -28.72 -12.88 3.86
CA LYS A 182 -28.73 -14.34 3.67
C LYS A 182 -29.98 -14.79 2.91
N ALA A 183 -31.16 -14.31 3.28
CA ALA A 183 -32.41 -14.67 2.58
C ALA A 183 -32.38 -14.27 1.09
N LYS A 184 -31.89 -13.07 0.77
CA LYS A 184 -31.69 -12.62 -0.62
C LYS A 184 -30.67 -13.46 -1.40
N ALA A 185 -29.61 -13.93 -0.75
CA ALA A 185 -28.58 -14.74 -1.40
C ALA A 185 -29.04 -16.18 -1.72
N TYR A 186 -30.02 -16.71 -0.98
CA TYR A 186 -30.51 -18.08 -1.15
C TYR A 186 -31.89 -18.17 -1.84
N GLY A 187 -32.46 -17.04 -2.29
CA GLY A 187 -33.72 -17.03 -3.05
C GLY A 187 -34.94 -17.50 -2.26
N VAL A 188 -34.91 -17.40 -0.92
CA VAL A 188 -36.05 -17.76 -0.06
C VAL A 188 -36.75 -16.49 0.36
N VAL A 189 -38.04 -16.37 0.02
CA VAL A 189 -38.92 -15.31 0.54
C VAL A 189 -39.10 -15.56 2.03
N VAL A 190 -38.79 -14.57 2.85
CA VAL A 190 -39.04 -14.60 4.29
C VAL A 190 -40.46 -14.10 4.49
N ASP A 191 -41.41 -15.01 4.73
CA ASP A 191 -42.73 -14.65 5.25
C ASP A 191 -42.59 -14.11 6.69
N GLU A 192 -43.44 -13.14 7.02
CA GLU A 192 -43.47 -12.34 8.25
C GLU A 192 -43.54 -13.14 9.56
#